data_AF-A0A0D2LRE1-F1
#
_entry.id   AF-A0A0D2LRE1-F1
#
_cell.length_a   1.000
_cell.length_b   1.000
_cell.length_c   1.000
_cell.angle_alpha   90.00
_cell.angle_beta   90.00
_cell.angle_gamma   90.00
#
_symmetry.space_group_name_H-M   'P 1'
#
loop_
_entity.id
_entity.type
_entity.pdbx_description
1 polymer ?
#
loop_
_entity_poly.entity_id
_entity_poly.type
_entity_poly.pdbx_seq_one_letter_code
_entity_poly.pdbx_strand_id
1 'polypeptide(L)'
;MSRRAEVATRSKAAAIHEMLVAKTPGRASLDGPERESLLPDASFESSRRDGGGGGGGSGGGGKWIAPASDLAGSWTILRSSWLNLLIFAAPLGLAAESLGWGPSATFVLNLCALVPLALLLGCVTEDLSLRLGQIVGGLLNATFGNVVEIILSIAALQKGLYQVVSTSLLGSVLSNMLMVLGMSFFLGGIKFKTLRFNSLASQSSVSLLLLSAISIVLPTAALHLSMGGPDAEHLSNDK
;
A
#
# COMPACT_ATOMS: atom_id res chain seq x y z
N MET A 1 7.11 17.99 43.91
CA MET A 1 7.34 17.65 42.49
C MET A 1 6.11 17.13 41.73
N SER A 2 4.92 16.99 42.33
CA SER A 2 3.74 16.41 41.65
C SER A 2 2.85 17.43 40.90
N ARG A 3 2.82 18.72 41.30
CA ARG A 3 1.91 19.72 40.69
C ARG A 3 2.31 20.24 39.30
N ARG A 4 3.58 20.09 38.86
CA ARG A 4 4.02 20.56 37.54
C ARG A 4 3.74 19.56 36.40
N ALA A 5 3.70 18.26 36.71
CA ALA A 5 3.37 17.22 35.73
C ALA A 5 1.86 17.22 35.37
N GLU A 6 1.00 17.55 36.34
CA GLU A 6 -0.45 17.59 36.16
C GLU A 6 -0.91 18.80 35.31
N VAL A 7 -0.21 19.93 35.41
CA VAL A 7 -0.50 21.14 34.60
C VAL A 7 -0.10 20.94 33.14
N ALA A 8 0.97 20.20 32.85
CA ALA A 8 1.40 19.90 31.49
C ALA A 8 0.49 18.88 30.76
N THR A 9 -0.12 17.94 31.50
CA THR A 9 -1.08 16.97 30.94
C THR A 9 -2.44 17.62 30.66
N ARG A 10 -2.90 18.52 31.53
CA ARG A 10 -4.14 19.29 31.30
C ARG A 10 -4.03 20.26 30.11
N SER A 11 -2.87 20.89 29.92
CA SER A 11 -2.64 21.80 28.78
C SER A 11 -2.65 21.08 27.42
N LYS A 12 -2.18 19.81 27.36
CA LYS A 12 -2.24 19.01 26.13
C LYS A 12 -3.65 18.51 25.81
N ALA A 13 -4.44 18.16 26.82
CA ALA A 13 -5.82 17.71 26.62
C ALA A 13 -6.74 18.86 26.13
N ALA A 14 -6.53 20.09 26.62
CA ALA A 14 -7.29 21.27 26.17
C ALA A 14 -7.01 21.63 24.70
N ALA A 15 -5.74 21.54 24.26
CA ALA A 15 -5.36 21.80 22.87
C ALA A 15 -5.95 20.79 21.88
N ILE A 16 -6.09 19.52 22.30
CA ILE A 16 -6.70 18.47 21.46
C ILE A 16 -8.22 18.67 21.35
N HIS A 17 -8.88 19.16 22.41
CA HIS A 17 -10.32 19.46 22.37
C HIS A 17 -10.64 20.68 21.48
N GLU A 18 -9.83 21.74 21.51
CA GLU A 18 -9.99 22.89 20.59
C GLU A 18 -9.76 22.51 19.12
N MET A 19 -8.77 21.65 18.82
CA MET A 19 -8.56 21.18 17.44
C MET A 19 -9.71 20.28 16.93
N LEU A 20 -10.43 19.60 17.83
CA LEU A 20 -11.60 18.79 17.50
C LEU A 20 -12.87 19.63 17.27
N VAL A 21 -12.99 20.80 17.91
CA VAL A 21 -14.13 21.72 17.72
C VAL A 21 -13.95 22.62 16.49
N ALA A 22 -12.70 22.99 16.15
CA ALA A 22 -12.38 23.87 15.02
C ALA A 22 -12.60 23.25 13.62
N LYS A 23 -12.99 21.97 13.52
CA LYS A 23 -13.29 21.30 12.24
C LYS A 23 -14.76 20.96 12.06
N THR A 24 -15.61 21.96 12.31
CA THR A 24 -17.01 21.94 11.89
C THR A 24 -17.20 23.06 10.87
N PRO A 25 -17.32 22.78 9.55
CA PRO A 25 -17.58 23.85 8.59
C PRO A 25 -18.99 24.41 8.87
N GLY A 26 -19.02 25.67 9.28
CA GLY A 26 -20.23 26.40 9.58
C GLY A 26 -21.17 26.49 8.37
N ARG A 27 -22.44 26.19 8.62
CA ARG A 27 -23.58 26.65 7.81
C ARG A 27 -23.64 28.18 7.85
N ALA A 28 -23.62 28.80 6.67
CA ALA A 28 -24.19 30.11 6.39
C ALA A 28 -24.66 30.06 4.92
N SER A 29 -25.97 29.89 4.70
CA SER A 29 -26.96 30.96 4.44
C SER A 29 -27.12 31.22 2.94
N LEU A 30 -28.35 31.00 2.49
CA LEU A 30 -28.88 31.19 1.14
C LEU A 30 -28.98 32.69 0.82
N ASP A 31 -28.83 33.05 -0.47
CA ASP A 31 -29.45 34.17 -1.23
C ASP A 31 -28.49 34.58 -2.37
N GLY A 32 -28.68 34.16 -3.62
CA GLY A 32 -29.56 34.79 -4.62
C GLY A 32 -28.94 34.62 -6.04
N PRO A 33 -29.67 34.88 -7.14
CA PRO A 33 -29.43 34.23 -8.43
C PRO A 33 -28.90 35.17 -9.52
N GLU A 34 -27.80 34.84 -10.19
CA GLU A 34 -27.51 35.30 -11.56
C GLU A 34 -26.78 34.20 -12.37
N ARG A 35 -27.39 33.83 -13.50
CA ARG A 35 -26.78 33.14 -14.64
C ARG A 35 -25.94 34.18 -15.40
N GLU A 36 -24.88 33.88 -16.15
CA GLU A 36 -24.93 33.42 -17.55
C GLU A 36 -23.49 33.61 -18.09
N SER A 37 -22.71 32.60 -18.47
CA SER A 37 -22.52 32.12 -19.86
C SER A 37 -21.03 32.13 -20.24
N LEU A 38 -20.70 31.28 -21.23
CA LEU A 38 -19.48 31.27 -22.07
C LEU A 38 -18.30 30.42 -21.57
N LEU A 39 -18.33 29.14 -21.97
CA LEU A 39 -17.14 28.37 -22.37
C LEU A 39 -16.74 28.78 -23.82
N PRO A 40 -15.60 28.31 -24.38
CA PRO A 40 -14.29 27.97 -23.81
C PRO A 40 -13.17 28.77 -24.50
N ASP A 41 -11.95 28.82 -23.96
CA ASP A 41 -10.79 29.01 -24.83
C ASP A 41 -9.51 28.37 -24.30
N ALA A 42 -8.86 27.67 -25.22
CA ALA A 42 -7.58 27.03 -25.05
C ALA A 42 -6.46 28.08 -25.14
N SER A 43 -5.68 28.22 -24.08
CA SER A 43 -4.31 28.73 -24.19
C SER A 43 -3.40 27.96 -23.24
N PHE A 44 -2.62 27.10 -23.88
CA PHE A 44 -1.36 26.58 -23.38
C PHE A 44 -0.44 27.78 -23.09
N GLU A 45 -0.28 28.14 -21.82
CA GLU A 45 0.79 29.04 -21.39
C GLU A 45 1.67 28.37 -20.35
N SER A 46 2.83 27.96 -20.87
CA SER A 46 4.04 27.68 -20.11
C SER A 46 4.46 28.90 -19.30
N SER A 47 4.55 28.76 -17.98
CA SER A 47 5.28 29.72 -17.15
C SER A 47 6.29 28.98 -16.28
N ARG A 48 7.52 28.92 -16.79
CA ARG A 48 8.74 28.88 -15.99
C ARG A 48 8.70 30.05 -15.00
N ARG A 49 8.90 29.78 -13.72
CA ARG A 49 9.40 30.76 -12.75
C ARG A 49 10.57 30.17 -12.00
N ASP A 50 11.76 30.44 -12.54
CA ASP A 50 13.00 30.49 -11.77
C ASP A 50 13.19 31.90 -11.20
N GLY A 51 13.72 31.97 -9.98
CA GLY A 51 14.80 32.92 -9.68
C GLY A 51 14.50 34.16 -8.85
N GLY A 52 14.65 34.01 -7.52
CA GLY A 52 15.33 34.99 -6.64
C GLY A 52 14.46 36.11 -6.05
N GLY A 53 14.56 36.48 -4.77
CA GLY A 53 15.44 36.04 -3.69
C GLY A 53 15.44 37.05 -2.52
N GLY A 54 15.80 36.57 -1.32
CA GLY A 54 16.29 37.37 -0.18
C GLY A 54 15.26 37.69 0.92
N GLY A 55 15.46 37.36 2.21
CA GLY A 55 16.60 36.75 2.89
C GLY A 55 16.48 36.84 4.42
N GLY A 56 17.27 36.00 5.11
CA GLY A 56 17.55 36.03 6.56
C GLY A 56 16.82 34.91 7.34
N GLY A 57 17.44 33.88 7.89
CA GLY A 57 18.82 33.70 8.33
C GLY A 57 18.80 33.23 9.79
N SER A 58 18.74 31.92 10.02
CA SER A 58 19.24 31.32 11.26
C SER A 58 19.82 29.95 10.93
N GLY A 59 21.15 29.94 10.80
CA GLY A 59 21.92 28.72 10.75
C GLY A 59 21.75 27.97 12.06
N GLY A 60 21.13 26.80 11.97
CA GLY A 60 21.22 25.76 12.97
C GLY A 60 21.82 24.53 12.31
N GLY A 61 23.11 24.29 12.53
CA GLY A 61 23.69 22.95 12.41
C GLY A 61 22.93 22.03 13.36
N GLY A 62 21.81 21.49 12.88
CA GLY A 62 20.80 20.82 13.68
C GLY A 62 21.06 19.33 13.75
N LYS A 63 22.16 18.96 14.41
CA LYS A 63 22.34 17.73 15.19
C LYS A 63 21.73 16.47 14.57
N TRP A 64 22.58 15.74 13.86
CA TRP A 64 22.47 14.31 13.65
C TRP A 64 22.19 13.61 14.98
N ILE A 65 20.93 13.28 15.23
CA ILE A 65 20.54 12.34 16.26
C ILE A 65 20.01 11.16 15.47
N ALA A 66 20.81 10.12 15.25
CA ALA A 66 20.26 8.79 15.09
C ALA A 66 19.60 8.49 16.45
N PRO A 67 18.28 8.59 16.60
CA PRO A 67 17.72 8.55 17.93
C PRO A 67 17.47 7.07 18.24
N ALA A 68 17.77 6.69 19.48
CA ALA A 68 17.25 5.47 20.10
C ALA A 68 15.69 5.39 20.09
N SER A 69 15.00 6.33 19.44
CA SER A 69 13.58 6.32 19.14
C SER A 69 13.17 5.48 17.93
N ASP A 70 14.08 5.03 17.05
CA ASP A 70 13.71 4.11 15.95
C ASP A 70 13.42 2.69 16.47
N LEU A 71 14.09 2.28 17.55
CA LEU A 71 13.72 1.07 18.30
C LEU A 71 12.40 1.27 19.06
N ALA A 72 12.16 2.46 19.63
CA ALA A 72 10.89 2.78 20.27
C ALA A 72 9.72 2.88 19.27
N GLY A 73 9.98 3.33 18.03
CA GLY A 73 9.05 3.35 16.89
C GLY A 73 8.75 1.94 16.40
N SER A 74 9.79 1.13 16.16
CA SER A 74 9.65 -0.30 15.85
C SER A 74 8.90 -1.05 16.96
N TRP A 75 9.15 -0.69 18.23
CA TRP A 75 8.50 -1.24 19.42
C TRP A 75 7.05 -0.76 19.62
N THR A 76 6.67 0.38 19.05
CA THR A 76 5.28 0.87 19.05
C THR A 76 4.48 0.36 17.86
N ILE A 77 5.13 -0.02 16.75
CA ILE A 77 4.51 -0.74 15.62
C ILE A 77 4.32 -2.22 15.97
N LEU A 78 5.34 -2.86 16.55
CA LEU A 78 5.13 -3.98 17.46
C LEU A 78 4.16 -3.51 18.56
N ARG A 79 3.45 -4.30 19.35
CA ARG A 79 2.57 -3.83 20.45
C ARG A 79 1.34 -2.96 20.06
N SER A 80 1.28 -2.25 18.94
CA SER A 80 0.07 -1.51 18.51
C SER A 80 -1.03 -2.43 17.97
N SER A 81 -0.65 -3.53 17.31
CA SER A 81 -1.58 -4.38 16.56
C SER A 81 -1.74 -5.78 17.18
N TRP A 82 -2.95 -6.35 17.11
CA TRP A 82 -3.21 -7.76 17.46
C TRP A 82 -2.36 -8.75 16.64
N LEU A 83 -1.89 -8.31 15.46
CA LEU A 83 -1.02 -9.07 14.58
C LEU A 83 0.37 -9.36 15.18
N ASN A 84 0.76 -8.65 16.23
CA ASN A 84 2.01 -8.90 16.91
C ASN A 84 2.08 -10.23 17.67
N LEU A 85 0.93 -10.82 18.00
CA LEU A 85 0.87 -12.18 18.54
C LEU A 85 1.46 -13.20 17.56
N LEU A 86 1.37 -12.94 16.25
CA LEU A 86 1.96 -13.82 15.23
C LEU A 86 3.49 -13.74 15.19
N ILE A 87 4.13 -12.79 15.89
CA ILE A 87 5.61 -12.76 15.94
C ILE A 87 6.17 -13.97 16.69
N PHE A 88 5.41 -14.53 17.63
CA PHE A 88 5.75 -15.78 18.30
C PHE A 88 5.66 -16.98 17.35
N ALA A 89 4.93 -16.87 16.24
CA ALA A 89 4.89 -17.92 15.22
C ALA A 89 6.24 -18.10 14.50
N ALA A 90 7.12 -17.08 14.48
CA ALA A 90 8.43 -17.17 13.84
C ALA A 90 9.37 -18.19 14.53
N PRO A 91 9.68 -18.08 15.85
CA PRO A 91 10.48 -19.09 16.52
C PRO A 91 9.77 -20.45 16.58
N LEU A 92 8.43 -20.47 16.67
CA LEU A 92 7.66 -21.72 16.63
C LEU A 92 7.74 -22.41 15.26
N GLY A 93 7.71 -21.66 14.15
CA GLY A 93 7.82 -22.19 12.79
C GLY A 93 9.19 -22.82 12.52
N LEU A 94 10.26 -22.21 13.04
CA LEU A 94 11.61 -22.78 13.00
C LEU A 94 11.71 -24.03 13.88
N ALA A 95 11.15 -23.97 15.10
CA ALA A 95 11.15 -25.12 16.01
C ALA A 95 10.30 -26.28 15.49
N ALA A 96 9.21 -26.02 14.78
CA ALA A 96 8.29 -27.03 14.26
C ALA A 96 8.96 -28.04 13.32
N GLU A 97 9.91 -27.60 12.50
CA GLU A 97 10.72 -28.50 11.66
C GLU A 97 11.63 -29.38 12.52
N SER A 98 12.33 -28.80 13.50
CA SER A 98 13.24 -29.53 14.39
C SER A 98 12.53 -30.51 15.35
N LEU A 99 11.29 -30.20 15.74
CA LEU A 99 10.46 -31.01 16.64
C LEU A 99 9.54 -31.98 15.92
N GLY A 100 9.53 -31.98 14.57
CA GLY A 100 8.77 -32.93 13.77
C GLY A 100 7.26 -32.74 13.81
N TRP A 101 6.75 -31.51 13.95
CA TRP A 101 5.30 -31.22 14.06
C TRP A 101 4.51 -31.42 12.74
N GLY A 102 5.18 -31.84 11.68
CA GLY A 102 4.59 -32.19 10.39
C GLY A 102 4.56 -31.02 9.39
N PRO A 103 4.52 -31.31 8.08
CA PRO A 103 4.69 -30.29 7.03
C PRO A 103 3.62 -29.19 7.06
N SER A 104 2.37 -29.54 7.33
CA SER A 104 1.25 -28.59 7.36
C SER A 104 1.37 -27.59 8.51
N ALA A 105 1.76 -28.06 9.70
CA ALA A 105 1.95 -27.19 10.86
C ALA A 105 3.13 -26.24 10.65
N THR A 106 4.27 -26.76 10.16
CA THR A 106 5.44 -25.95 9.82
C THR A 106 5.11 -24.90 8.76
N PHE A 107 4.33 -25.26 7.73
CA PHE A 107 3.89 -24.30 6.71
C PHE A 107 3.02 -23.18 7.29
N VAL A 108 1.97 -23.52 8.04
CA VAL A 108 1.04 -22.54 8.61
C VAL A 108 1.74 -21.62 9.61
N LEU A 109 2.60 -22.15 10.48
CA LEU A 109 3.34 -21.34 11.45
C LEU A 109 4.27 -20.34 10.76
N ASN A 110 5.01 -20.77 9.73
CA ASN A 110 5.87 -19.88 8.96
C ASN A 110 5.05 -18.86 8.14
N LEU A 111 3.89 -19.25 7.59
CA LEU A 111 2.99 -18.33 6.90
C LEU A 111 2.44 -17.26 7.86
N CYS A 112 2.03 -17.65 9.07
CA CYS A 112 1.60 -16.72 10.11
C CYS A 112 2.75 -15.79 10.52
N ALA A 113 3.98 -16.29 10.63
CA ALA A 113 5.14 -15.46 10.94
C ALA A 113 5.40 -14.38 9.86
N LEU A 114 5.13 -14.67 8.59
CA LEU A 114 5.33 -13.70 7.50
C LEU A 114 4.43 -12.47 7.61
N VAL A 115 3.23 -12.58 8.16
CA VAL A 115 2.25 -11.47 8.24
C VAL A 115 2.80 -10.25 9.03
N PRO A 116 3.22 -10.37 10.30
CA PRO A 116 3.79 -9.25 11.04
C PRO A 116 5.15 -8.80 10.47
N LEU A 117 5.94 -9.71 9.90
CA LEU A 117 7.22 -9.37 9.27
C LEU A 117 7.03 -8.47 8.04
N ALA A 118 6.05 -8.78 7.20
CA ALA A 118 5.70 -7.98 6.03
C ALA A 118 5.23 -6.57 6.43
N LEU A 119 4.40 -6.47 7.48
CA LEU A 119 3.96 -5.18 8.03
C LEU A 119 5.13 -4.34 8.54
N LEU A 120 6.04 -4.93 9.32
CA LEU A 120 7.20 -4.23 9.84
C LEU A 120 8.10 -3.71 8.71
N LEU A 121 8.35 -4.55 7.71
CA LEU A 121 9.17 -4.19 6.55
C LEU A 121 8.53 -3.07 5.72
N GLY A 122 7.21 -3.09 5.55
CA GLY A 122 6.46 -2.02 4.90
C GLY A 122 6.60 -0.69 5.62
N CYS A 123 6.44 -0.66 6.95
CA CYS A 123 6.64 0.56 7.74
C CYS A 123 8.06 1.11 7.61
N VAL A 124 9.08 0.25 7.71
CA VAL A 124 10.48 0.66 7.56
C VAL A 124 10.75 1.18 6.15
N THR A 125 10.16 0.57 5.13
CA THR A 125 10.31 0.98 3.73
C THR A 125 9.63 2.32 3.47
N GLU A 126 8.46 2.56 4.03
CA GLU A 126 7.76 3.85 3.95
C GLU A 126 8.60 4.96 4.61
N ASP A 127 9.09 4.73 5.83
CA ASP A 127 9.93 5.68 6.55
C ASP A 127 11.25 5.98 5.81
N LEU A 128 11.83 4.97 5.16
CA LEU A 128 13.02 5.13 4.34
C LEU A 128 12.72 5.89 3.03
N SER A 129 11.57 5.61 2.41
CA SER A 129 11.14 6.25 1.16
C SER A 129 10.91 7.74 1.33
N LEU A 130 10.37 8.16 2.49
CA LEU A 130 10.19 9.56 2.84
C LEU A 130 11.52 10.33 2.96
N ARG A 131 12.62 9.65 3.30
CA ARG A 131 13.95 10.26 3.52
C ARG A 131 14.78 10.40 2.25
N LEU A 132 14.51 9.60 1.23
CA LEU A 132 15.33 9.50 0.01
C LEU A 132 14.78 10.32 -1.18
N GLY A 133 13.66 11.04 -0.98
CA GLY A 133 13.02 11.86 -2.01
C GLY A 133 12.08 11.07 -2.91
N GLN A 134 11.25 11.78 -3.71
CA GLN A 134 10.10 11.18 -4.38
C GLN A 134 10.43 10.06 -5.37
N ILE A 135 11.49 10.21 -6.18
CA ILE A 135 11.84 9.22 -7.22
C ILE A 135 12.39 7.94 -6.58
N VAL A 136 13.39 8.08 -5.69
CA VAL A 136 14.03 6.94 -5.02
C VAL A 136 13.06 6.27 -4.05
N GLY A 137 12.25 7.04 -3.33
CA GLY A 137 11.19 6.51 -2.48
C GLY A 137 10.11 5.76 -3.25
N GLY A 138 9.70 6.27 -4.42
CA GLY A 138 8.77 5.55 -5.30
C GLY A 138 9.34 4.21 -5.78
N LEU A 139 10.62 4.16 -6.15
CA LEU A 139 11.30 2.93 -6.56
C LEU A 139 11.45 1.94 -5.40
N LEU A 140 11.76 2.42 -4.19
CA LEU A 140 11.83 1.60 -2.98
C LEU A 140 10.47 0.98 -2.64
N ASN A 141 9.39 1.75 -2.68
CA ASN A 141 8.07 1.20 -2.41
C ASN A 141 7.65 0.17 -3.48
N ALA A 142 7.96 0.41 -4.75
CA ALA A 142 7.65 -0.56 -5.81
C ALA A 142 8.39 -1.90 -5.63
N THR A 143 9.63 -1.86 -5.12
CA THR A 143 10.49 -3.04 -4.95
C THR A 143 10.32 -3.67 -3.56
N PHE A 144 10.67 -2.94 -2.50
CA PHE A 144 10.59 -3.41 -1.12
C PHE A 144 9.16 -3.54 -0.59
N GLY A 145 8.20 -2.80 -1.14
CA GLY A 145 6.78 -2.99 -0.80
C GLY A 145 6.22 -4.35 -1.22
N ASN A 146 6.80 -4.98 -2.25
CA ASN A 146 6.41 -6.30 -2.75
C ASN A 146 7.49 -7.38 -2.53
N VAL A 147 8.51 -7.09 -1.71
CA VAL A 147 9.70 -7.97 -1.61
C VAL A 147 9.40 -9.35 -1.04
N VAL A 148 8.42 -9.46 -0.14
CA VAL A 148 8.00 -10.77 0.41
C VAL A 148 7.49 -11.68 -0.70
N GLU A 149 6.70 -11.14 -1.63
CA GLU A 149 6.18 -11.87 -2.78
C GLU A 149 7.32 -12.27 -3.74
N ILE A 150 8.26 -11.35 -3.99
CA ILE A 150 9.41 -11.60 -4.86
C ILE A 150 10.31 -12.70 -4.29
N ILE A 151 10.66 -12.62 -2.99
CA ILE A 151 11.52 -13.63 -2.34
C ILE A 151 10.83 -14.99 -2.35
N LEU A 152 9.54 -15.06 -2.01
CA LEU A 152 8.80 -16.33 -2.02
C LEU A 152 8.70 -16.92 -3.42
N SER A 153 8.49 -16.07 -4.43
CA SER A 153 8.45 -16.48 -5.83
C SER A 153 9.80 -17.07 -6.28
N ILE A 154 10.91 -16.38 -5.98
CA ILE A 154 12.26 -16.87 -6.31
C ILE A 154 12.55 -18.20 -5.61
N ALA A 155 12.24 -18.31 -4.30
CA ALA A 155 12.45 -19.54 -3.54
C ALA A 155 11.62 -20.72 -4.09
N ALA A 156 10.39 -20.46 -4.53
CA ALA A 156 9.53 -21.46 -5.16
C ALA A 156 10.02 -21.85 -6.56
N LEU A 157 10.50 -20.88 -7.36
CA LEU A 157 11.09 -21.13 -8.69
C LEU A 157 12.35 -22.00 -8.60
N GLN A 158 13.21 -21.76 -7.60
CA GLN A 158 14.39 -22.60 -7.35
C GLN A 158 14.04 -24.06 -7.05
N LYS A 159 12.81 -24.32 -6.57
CA LYS A 159 12.28 -25.66 -6.31
C LYS A 159 11.43 -26.21 -7.46
N GLY A 160 11.38 -25.53 -8.61
CA GLY A 160 10.59 -25.94 -9.78
C GLY A 160 9.08 -25.78 -9.59
N LEU A 161 8.62 -25.01 -8.61
CA LEU A 161 7.20 -24.85 -8.27
C LEU A 161 6.52 -23.77 -9.13
N TYR A 162 6.60 -23.87 -10.46
CA TYR A 162 6.11 -22.86 -11.39
C TYR A 162 4.62 -22.54 -11.23
N GLN A 163 3.80 -23.58 -11.03
CA GLN A 163 2.36 -23.41 -10.84
C GLN A 163 2.02 -22.66 -9.55
N VAL A 164 2.79 -22.86 -8.48
CA VAL A 164 2.60 -22.13 -7.22
C VAL A 164 2.93 -20.65 -7.43
N VAL A 165 4.01 -20.36 -8.16
CA VAL A 165 4.42 -18.98 -8.45
C VAL A 165 3.37 -18.27 -9.30
N SER A 166 2.95 -18.85 -10.43
CA SER A 166 1.98 -18.22 -11.32
C SER A 166 0.63 -17.99 -10.64
N THR A 167 0.13 -18.95 -9.87
CA THR A 167 -1.12 -18.81 -9.12
C THR A 167 -0.99 -17.79 -8.00
N SER A 168 0.16 -17.69 -7.32
CA SER A 168 0.37 -16.69 -6.28
C SER A 168 0.45 -15.25 -6.82
N LEU A 169 1.06 -15.04 -7.99
CA LEU A 169 1.13 -13.72 -8.64
C LEU A 169 -0.25 -13.25 -9.09
N LEU A 170 -1.02 -14.11 -9.74
CA LEU A 170 -2.41 -13.82 -10.09
C LEU A 170 -3.26 -13.58 -8.84
N GLY A 171 -3.04 -14.38 -7.80
CA GLY A 171 -3.69 -14.25 -6.50
C GLY A 171 -3.42 -12.89 -5.84
N SER A 172 -2.18 -12.38 -5.88
CA SER A 172 -1.82 -11.06 -5.33
C SER A 172 -2.56 -9.93 -6.04
N VAL A 173 -2.57 -9.94 -7.38
CA VAL A 173 -3.30 -8.95 -8.19
C VAL A 173 -4.80 -8.97 -7.84
N LEU A 174 -5.42 -10.16 -7.85
CA LEU A 174 -6.84 -10.31 -7.52
C LEU A 174 -7.16 -9.92 -6.08
N SER A 175 -6.28 -10.26 -5.12
CA SER A 175 -6.43 -9.89 -3.72
C SER A 175 -6.46 -8.37 -3.54
N ASN A 176 -5.52 -7.65 -4.15
CA ASN A 176 -5.48 -6.19 -4.06
C ASN A 176 -6.69 -5.52 -4.73
N MET A 177 -7.14 -6.09 -5.86
CA MET A 177 -8.25 -5.56 -6.66
C MET A 177 -9.65 -5.83 -6.09
N LEU A 178 -9.90 -7.05 -5.61
CA LEU A 178 -11.23 -7.50 -5.21
C LEU A 178 -11.34 -7.56 -3.70
N MET A 179 -10.38 -8.20 -3.03
CA MET A 179 -10.47 -8.44 -1.60
C MET A 179 -10.16 -7.15 -0.82
N VAL A 180 -9.00 -6.53 -1.02
CA VAL A 180 -8.60 -5.31 -0.30
C VAL A 180 -9.53 -4.14 -0.64
N LEU A 181 -9.79 -3.91 -1.93
CA LEU A 181 -10.71 -2.87 -2.37
C LEU A 181 -12.15 -3.13 -1.88
N GLY A 182 -12.63 -4.37 -2.01
CA GLY A 182 -13.97 -4.77 -1.55
C GLY A 182 -14.15 -4.60 -0.04
N MET A 183 -13.15 -5.01 0.76
CA MET A 183 -13.15 -4.79 2.21
C MET A 183 -13.07 -3.31 2.57
N SER A 184 -12.34 -2.51 1.80
CA SER A 184 -12.27 -1.05 2.00
C SER A 184 -13.63 -0.39 1.76
N PHE A 185 -14.35 -0.79 0.71
CA PHE A 185 -15.71 -0.31 0.44
C PHE A 185 -16.72 -0.85 1.44
N PHE A 186 -16.60 -2.12 1.84
CA PHE A 186 -17.49 -2.73 2.82
C PHE A 186 -17.37 -2.05 4.18
N LEU A 187 -16.16 -1.98 4.74
CA LEU A 187 -15.90 -1.34 6.04
C LEU A 187 -16.11 0.18 6.00
N GLY A 188 -15.72 0.84 4.91
CA GLY A 188 -16.00 2.26 4.70
C GLY A 188 -17.49 2.56 4.58
N GLY A 189 -18.24 1.69 3.90
CA GLY A 189 -19.69 1.80 3.68
C GLY A 189 -20.54 1.54 4.93
N ILE A 190 -20.04 0.75 5.89
CA ILE A 190 -20.68 0.59 7.19
C ILE A 190 -20.75 1.93 7.93
N LYS A 191 -19.70 2.77 7.82
CA LYS A 191 -19.61 4.05 8.52
C LYS A 191 -20.15 5.23 7.70
N PHE A 192 -19.99 5.21 6.37
CA PHE A 192 -20.30 6.34 5.50
C PHE A 192 -21.26 5.92 4.37
N LYS A 193 -22.35 6.67 4.21
CA LYS A 193 -23.35 6.42 3.15
C LYS A 193 -22.82 6.69 1.73
N THR A 194 -21.83 7.59 1.61
CA THR A 194 -21.15 7.89 0.35
C THR A 194 -19.65 8.03 0.61
N LEU A 195 -18.83 7.38 -0.21
CA LEU A 195 -17.37 7.50 -0.19
C LEU A 195 -16.95 8.46 -1.33
N ARG A 196 -16.10 9.43 -1.02
CA ARG A 196 -15.57 10.38 -2.01
C ARG A 196 -14.17 9.95 -2.43
N PHE A 197 -13.95 9.90 -3.74
CA PHE A 197 -12.67 9.54 -4.35
C PHE A 197 -12.26 10.60 -5.38
N ASN A 198 -10.96 10.72 -5.63
CA ASN A 198 -10.47 11.54 -6.74
C ASN A 198 -10.68 10.78 -8.05
N SER A 199 -11.66 11.20 -8.85
CA SER A 199 -12.02 10.53 -10.11
C SER A 199 -10.86 10.46 -11.10
N LEU A 200 -10.05 11.52 -11.21
CA LEU A 200 -8.93 11.58 -12.15
C LEU A 200 -7.84 10.57 -11.77
N ALA A 201 -7.40 10.59 -10.50
CA ALA A 201 -6.38 9.68 -10.01
C ALA A 201 -6.84 8.21 -10.07
N SER A 202 -8.09 7.95 -9.65
CA SER A 202 -8.67 6.60 -9.69
C SER A 202 -8.79 6.08 -11.11
N GLN A 203 -9.21 6.92 -12.06
CA GLN A 203 -9.34 6.53 -13.46
C GLN A 203 -7.99 6.16 -14.06
N SER A 204 -6.95 6.96 -13.82
CA SER A 204 -5.58 6.64 -14.28
C SER A 204 -5.09 5.30 -13.71
N SER A 205 -5.29 5.04 -12.42
CA SER A 205 -4.89 3.76 -11.80
C SER A 205 -5.64 2.56 -12.38
N VAL A 206 -6.96 2.68 -12.60
CA VAL A 206 -7.77 1.61 -13.19
C VAL A 206 -7.37 1.33 -14.64
N SER A 207 -7.11 2.38 -15.43
CA SER A 207 -6.64 2.22 -16.81
C SER A 207 -5.28 1.52 -16.89
N LEU A 208 -4.32 1.91 -16.05
CA LEU A 208 -3.00 1.27 -16.00
C LEU A 208 -3.08 -0.18 -15.54
N LEU A 209 -3.96 -0.47 -14.59
CA LEU A 209 -4.14 -1.83 -14.12
C LEU A 209 -4.79 -2.70 -15.19
N LEU A 210 -5.83 -2.22 -15.88
CA LEU A 210 -6.45 -2.95 -16.97
C LEU A 210 -5.42 -3.27 -18.07
N LEU A 211 -4.60 -2.28 -18.43
CA LEU A 211 -3.52 -2.46 -19.38
C LEU A 211 -2.51 -3.52 -18.92
N SER A 212 -2.12 -3.49 -17.64
CA SER A 212 -1.22 -4.49 -17.04
C SER A 212 -1.83 -5.90 -17.05
N ALA A 213 -3.11 -6.04 -16.68
CA ALA A 213 -3.81 -7.31 -16.66
C ALA A 213 -3.93 -7.92 -18.07
N ILE A 214 -4.29 -7.11 -19.07
CA ILE A 214 -4.34 -7.54 -20.48
C ILE A 214 -2.94 -7.98 -20.92
N SER A 215 -1.90 -7.22 -20.58
CA SER A 215 -0.51 -7.58 -20.92
C SER A 215 -0.06 -8.91 -20.33
N ILE A 216 -0.50 -9.26 -19.12
CA ILE A 216 -0.18 -10.54 -18.48
C ILE A 216 -0.91 -11.71 -19.15
N VAL A 217 -2.17 -11.51 -19.56
CA VAL A 217 -3.01 -12.56 -20.17
C VAL A 217 -2.66 -12.81 -21.64
N LEU A 218 -2.15 -11.80 -22.34
CA LEU A 218 -1.84 -11.83 -23.77
C LEU A 218 -1.00 -13.04 -24.23
N PRO A 219 0.14 -13.39 -23.61
CA PRO A 219 0.92 -14.57 -24.03
C PRO A 219 0.14 -15.88 -23.86
N THR A 220 -0.64 -16.03 -22.79
CA THR A 220 -1.47 -17.22 -22.56
C THR A 220 -2.58 -17.33 -23.61
N ALA A 221 -3.26 -16.22 -23.91
CA ALA A 221 -4.30 -16.18 -24.93
C ALA A 221 -3.74 -16.49 -26.33
N ALA A 222 -2.59 -15.93 -26.69
CA ALA A 222 -1.94 -16.18 -27.98
C ALA A 222 -1.58 -17.65 -28.18
N LEU A 223 -1.06 -18.31 -27.14
CA LEU A 223 -0.76 -19.76 -27.19
C LEU A 223 -2.02 -20.60 -27.38
N HIS A 224 -3.10 -20.32 -26.65
CA HIS A 224 -4.36 -21.04 -26.81
C HIS A 224 -4.97 -20.87 -28.21
N LEU A 225 -4.90 -19.66 -28.78
CA LEU A 225 -5.38 -19.40 -30.14
C LEU A 225 -4.49 -20.06 -31.20
N SER A 226 -3.17 -20.07 -31.01
CA SER A 226 -2.23 -20.74 -31.91
C SER A 226 -2.37 -22.26 -31.88
N MET A 227 -2.74 -22.84 -30.73
CA MET A 227 -2.98 -24.28 -30.58
C MET A 227 -4.41 -24.70 -30.95
N GLY A 228 -5.34 -23.74 -31.09
CA GLY A 228 -6.73 -23.96 -31.50
C GLY A 228 -7.00 -23.76 -33.00
N GLY A 229 -5.95 -23.76 -33.84
CA GLY A 229 -6.09 -23.69 -35.29
C GLY A 229 -6.75 -24.94 -35.90
N PRO A 230 -7.44 -24.81 -37.05
CA PRO A 230 -8.34 -25.82 -37.63
C PRO A 230 -7.62 -27.04 -38.26
N ASP A 231 -6.89 -27.81 -37.47
CA ASP A 231 -6.24 -29.06 -37.91
C ASP A 231 -6.95 -30.32 -37.36
N ALA A 232 -8.03 -30.16 -36.60
CA ALA A 232 -8.79 -31.28 -36.02
C ALA A 232 -10.03 -31.70 -36.84
N GLU A 233 -10.45 -30.93 -37.85
CA GLU A 233 -11.66 -31.21 -38.63
C GLU A 233 -11.39 -31.93 -39.97
N HIS A 234 -10.13 -32.01 -40.42
CA HIS A 234 -9.78 -32.60 -41.72
C HIS A 234 -9.23 -34.04 -41.67
N LEU A 235 -9.13 -34.66 -40.50
CA LEU A 235 -8.63 -36.05 -40.34
C LEU A 235 -9.69 -37.08 -39.95
N SER A 236 -10.97 -36.69 -39.82
CA SER A 236 -12.07 -37.63 -39.47
C SER A 236 -13.01 -37.97 -40.63
N ASN A 237 -12.78 -37.44 -41.84
CA ASN A 237 -13.66 -37.68 -43.00
C ASN A 237 -13.02 -38.51 -44.14
N ASP A 238 -11.84 -39.07 -43.90
CA ASP A 238 -11.20 -40.08 -44.74
C ASP A 238 -10.99 -41.36 -43.92
N LYS A 239 -12.06 -42.14 -43.75
CA LYS A 239 -12.02 -43.59 -43.47
C LYS A 239 -13.37 -44.26 -43.69
#